data_AF-A0A9P8TJG9-F1
#
_entry.id   AF-A0A9P8TJG9-F1
#
_cell.length_a   1.000
_cell.length_b   1.000
_cell.length_c   1.000
_cell.angle_alpha   90.00
_cell.angle_beta   90.00
_cell.angle_gamma   90.00
#
_symmetry.space_group_name_H-M   'P 1'
#
loop_
_entity.id
_entity.type
_entity.pdbx_description
1 polymer ?
#
loop_
_entity_poly.entity_id
_entity_poly.type
_entity_poly.pdbx_seq_one_letter_code
_entity_poly.pdbx_strand_id
1 'polypeptide(L)' 'MGQESSEEIAEYTRLALNDLKRQLDESKHKYTVAMPKINAGIFGVPWNLTEQAIKQTGIDCIVYEL' A
#
# COMPACT_ATOMS: atom_id res chain seq x y z
N MET A 1 -22.30 -11.22 0.79
CA MET A 1 -21.27 -10.16 0.77
C MET A 1 -20.42 -10.43 -0.46
N GLY A 2 -20.31 -9.46 -1.37
CA GLY A 2 -19.53 -9.63 -2.61
C GLY A 2 -18.04 -9.63 -2.31
N GLN A 3 -17.25 -10.34 -3.10
CA GLN A 3 -15.80 -10.24 -3.08
C GLN A 3 -15.41 -8.89 -3.70
N GLU A 4 -14.57 -8.13 -3.01
CA GLU A 4 -14.01 -6.87 -3.52
C GLU A 4 -13.14 -7.15 -4.76
N SER A 5 -13.22 -6.28 -5.75
CA SER A 5 -12.38 -6.32 -6.94
C SER A 5 -10.93 -5.96 -6.62
N SER A 6 -10.01 -6.31 -7.53
CA SER A 6 -8.58 -5.97 -7.38
C SER A 6 -8.36 -4.45 -7.32
N GLU A 7 -9.16 -3.70 -8.07
CA GLU A 7 -9.15 -2.25 -8.12
C GLU A 7 -9.66 -1.63 -6.81
N GLU A 8 -10.71 -2.19 -6.21
CA GLU A 8 -11.22 -1.74 -4.90
C GLU A 8 -10.19 -2.00 -3.79
N ILE A 9 -9.58 -3.18 -3.77
CA ILE A 9 -8.52 -3.51 -2.79
C ILE A 9 -7.31 -2.56 -2.96
N ALA A 10 -6.90 -2.28 -4.19
CA ALA A 10 -5.82 -1.34 -4.46
C ALA A 10 -6.17 0.09 -4.04
N GLU A 11 -7.41 0.53 -4.27
CA GLU A 11 -7.89 1.85 -3.85
C GLU A 11 -7.96 1.98 -2.33
N TYR A 12 -8.49 0.98 -1.63
CA TYR A 12 -8.51 0.96 -0.17
C TYR A 12 -7.09 0.94 0.41
N THR A 13 -6.16 0.22 -0.25
CA THR A 13 -4.73 0.25 0.10
C THR A 13 -4.16 1.66 -0.03
N ARG A 14 -4.46 2.37 -1.13
CA ARG A 14 -4.03 3.76 -1.35
C ARG A 14 -4.57 4.70 -0.27
N LEU A 15 -5.86 4.58 0.09
CA LEU A 15 -6.48 5.39 1.13
C LEU A 15 -5.83 5.15 2.50
N ALA A 16 -5.61 3.88 2.88
CA ALA A 16 -4.94 3.52 4.12
C ALA A 16 -3.50 4.03 4.18
N LEU A 17 -2.74 3.94 3.09
CA LEU A 17 -1.37 4.42 3.01
C LEU A 17 -1.29 5.96 3.07
N ASN A 18 -2.27 6.68 2.54
CA ASN A 18 -2.33 8.14 2.70
C ASN A 18 -2.57 8.54 4.16
N ASP A 19 -3.44 7.83 4.87
CA ASP A 19 -3.64 8.08 6.30
C ASP A 19 -2.38 7.75 7.11
N LEU A 20 -1.70 6.65 6.79
CA LEU A 20 -0.41 6.32 7.39
C LEU A 20 0.62 7.44 7.11
N LYS A 21 0.74 7.90 5.86
CA LYS A 21 1.65 8.99 5.51
C LYS A 21 1.38 10.25 6.35
N ARG A 22 0.12 10.63 6.52
CA ARG A 22 -0.27 11.77 7.37
C ARG A 22 0.24 11.59 8.80
N GLN A 23 0.05 10.41 9.39
CA GLN A 23 0.53 10.11 10.75
C GLN A 23 2.06 10.16 10.85
N LEU A 24 2.78 9.68 9.83
CA LEU A 24 4.24 9.75 9.77
C LEU A 24 4.75 11.19 9.62
N ASP A 25 4.10 12.01 8.80
CA ASP A 25 4.48 13.42 8.60
C ASP A 25 4.30 14.24 9.91
N GLU A 26 3.30 13.91 10.73
CA GLU A 26 3.06 14.53 12.06
C GLU A 26 4.15 14.19 13.09
N SER A 27 4.81 13.03 12.95
CA SER A 27 5.79 12.53 13.91
C SER A 27 7.15 13.26 13.93
N LYS A 28 7.42 14.14 12.95
CA LYS A 28 8.69 14.85 12.71
C LYS A 28 9.91 13.95 12.46
N HIS A 29 9.74 12.64 12.34
CA HIS A 29 10.80 11.71 11.96
C HIS A 29 10.61 11.25 10.52
N LYS A 30 11.73 10.97 9.84
CA LYS A 30 11.69 10.30 8.53
C LYS A 30 11.67 8.80 8.76
N TYR A 31 10.62 8.15 8.25
CA TYR A 31 10.47 6.71 8.28
C TYR A 31 10.52 6.14 6.87
N THR A 32 11.04 4.93 6.75
CA THR A 32 10.90 4.11 5.54
C THR A 32 10.06 2.90 5.90
N VAL A 33 8.94 2.72 5.20
CA VAL A 33 8.01 1.62 5.46
C VAL A 33 8.52 0.35 4.79
N ALA A 34 8.81 -0.67 5.59
CA ALA A 34 9.18 -2.00 5.10
C ALA A 34 7.92 -2.88 4.96
N MET A 35 7.69 -3.49 3.80
CA MET A 35 6.54 -4.36 3.56
C MET A 35 6.87 -5.49 2.57
N PRO A 36 6.14 -6.64 2.60
CA PRO A 36 6.19 -7.60 1.51
C PRO A 36 5.39 -7.10 0.29
N LYS A 37 5.31 -7.90 -0.78
CA LYS A 37 4.34 -7.71 -1.86
C LYS A 37 2.90 -7.96 -1.37
N ILE A 38 2.35 -7.02 -0.58
CA ILE A 38 0.99 -7.09 -0.04
C ILE A 38 -0.04 -7.24 -1.18
N ASN A 39 -1.18 -7.85 -0.87
CA ASN A 39 -2.29 -8.16 -1.78
C ASN A 39 -1.99 -9.17 -2.91
N ALA A 40 -0.72 -9.41 -3.27
CA ALA A 40 -0.36 -10.31 -4.37
C ALA A 40 -0.51 -11.82 -4.06
N GLY A 41 -0.67 -12.18 -2.77
CA GLY A 41 -0.87 -13.56 -2.32
C GLY A 41 -2.35 -13.94 -2.21
N ILE A 42 -2.85 -14.01 -0.97
CA ILE A 42 -4.21 -14.48 -0.65
C ILE A 42 -5.30 -13.67 -1.37
N PHE A 43 -5.11 -12.35 -1.52
CA PHE A 43 -6.08 -11.48 -2.19
C PHE A 43 -5.99 -11.54 -3.72
N GLY A 44 -4.96 -12.18 -4.29
CA GLY A 44 -4.83 -12.39 -5.73
C GLY A 44 -4.73 -11.10 -6.57
N VAL A 45 -4.39 -9.96 -5.96
CA VAL A 45 -4.33 -8.68 -6.66
C VAL A 45 -3.04 -8.62 -7.50
N PRO A 46 -3.12 -8.34 -8.81
CA PRO A 46 -1.93 -8.10 -9.63
C PRO A 46 -1.02 -7.04 -8.97
N TRP A 47 0.24 -7.40 -8.75
CA TRP A 47 1.17 -6.55 -7.97
C TRP A 47 1.29 -5.13 -8.53
N ASN A 48 1.23 -4.96 -9.84
CA ASN A 48 1.31 -3.65 -10.50
C ASN A 48 0.19 -2.68 -10.09
N LEU A 49 -0.98 -3.17 -9.65
CA LEU A 49 -2.05 -2.31 -9.13
C LEU A 49 -1.71 -1.80 -7.73
N THR A 50 -1.25 -2.69 -6.86
CA THR A 50 -0.83 -2.32 -5.49
C THR A 50 0.40 -1.40 -5.52
N GLU A 51 1.36 -1.68 -6.40
CA GLU A 51 2.56 -0.85 -6.57
C GLU A 51 2.21 0.57 -7.04
N GLN A 52 1.25 0.71 -7.97
CA GLN A 52 0.76 2.02 -8.40
C GLN A 52 0.06 2.77 -7.26
N ALA A 53 -0.78 2.09 -6.48
CA ALA A 53 -1.43 2.66 -5.30
C ALA A 53 -0.40 3.19 -4.29
N ILE A 54 0.66 2.41 -4.00
CA ILE A 54 1.76 2.85 -3.13
C ILE A 54 2.44 4.10 -3.70
N LYS A 55 2.85 4.08 -4.97
CA LYS A 55 3.55 5.20 -5.65
C LYS A 55 2.73 6.50 -5.60
N GLN A 56 1.41 6.43 -5.75
CA GLN A 56 0.52 7.59 -5.71
C GLN A 56 0.46 8.27 -4.32
N THR A 57 0.82 7.58 -3.24
CA THR A 57 0.85 8.19 -1.90
C THR A 57 2.13 8.98 -1.63
N GLY A 58 3.21 8.72 -2.37
CA GLY A 58 4.53 9.31 -2.11
C GLY A 58 5.14 8.88 -0.77
N ILE A 59 4.70 7.75 -0.21
CA ILE A 59 5.32 7.16 0.98
C ILE A 59 6.66 6.51 0.59
N ASP A 60 7.70 6.75 1.39
CA ASP A 60 8.99 6.07 1.21
C ASP A 60 8.86 4.63 1.72
N CYS A 61 9.04 3.65 0.84
CA CYS A 61 8.93 2.24 1.20
C CYS A 61 10.00 1.35 0.58
N ILE A 62 10.29 0.24 1.26
CA ILE A 62 11.08 -0.88 0.76
C ILE A 62 10.16 -2.10 0.67
N VAL A 63 10.06 -2.67 -0.53
CA VAL A 63 9.28 -3.88 -0.78
C VAL A 63 10.22 -5.08 -0.81
N TYR A 64 9.93 -6.09 0.01
CA TYR A 64 10.69 -7.34 0.06
C TYR A 64 10.01 -8.43 -0.75
N GLU A 65 10.84 -9.27 -1.35
CA GLU A 65 10.46 -10.46 -2.12
C GLU A 65 11.01 -11.72 -1.45
N LEU A 66 10.36 -12.87 -1.67
CA LEU A 66 10.80 -14.18 -1.18
C LEU A 66 11.81 -14.82 -2.13
#